data_AF-A0A918FD68-F1
#
_entry.id   AF-A0A918FD68-F1
#
_cell.length_a   1.000
_cell.length_b   1.000
_cell.length_c   1.000
_cell.angle_alpha   90.00
_cell.angle_beta   90.00
_cell.angle_gamma   90.00
#
_symmetry.space_group_name_H-M   'P 1'
#
loop_
_entity.id
_entity.type
_entity.pdbx_description
1 polymer ?
#
loop_
_entity_poly.entity_id
_entity_poly.type
_entity_poly.pdbx_seq_one_letter_code
_entity_poly.pdbx_strand_id
1 'polypeptide(L)'
;MIDVPLPNSCMACGYVGELLFKRHDRTWISELRPQAVTVTAYHIPVMACPACGKTVRGQHSNLRTDQVGATAHRCGPRLAATVQTLHHELGVPQRRISRVLQLTTGIQLTQGASTQAAGRLVRDAGPLAVHVAALEQELRSAPYVHHDDTGWRIDATPAWVSTVRSQDTVVFRANLHHTNQELRDVIGNDFNGVLVCDRFNVYDSTLLAKVRQQKCLAHVLRNATAVREGEQGKRGQGHVYGQRLAGVCRERMGLHRLYRKGVCTTDEYRAQGEELTLRLNHLLQRRPLKTVGNERLRLGLLNQHEQSRLLRFLEDPDIPPTNNPAERSLRTVVMARKVSQCSKNALGAQTYMRIKSTVETARLRGQDPVDILISFR
;
A
#
# COMPACT_ATOMS: atom_id res chain seq x y z
N MET A 1 31.65 25.04 6.90
CA MET A 1 32.00 24.63 8.27
C MET A 1 32.24 25.91 9.04
N ILE A 2 31.70 26.03 10.26
CA ILE A 2 31.88 27.24 11.08
C ILE A 2 32.84 26.83 12.20
N ASP A 3 34.00 27.47 12.26
CA ASP A 3 34.94 27.28 13.35
C ASP A 3 34.49 28.12 14.55
N VAL A 4 34.26 27.44 15.67
CA VAL A 4 33.90 28.10 16.93
C VAL A 4 35.18 28.59 17.58
N PRO A 5 35.25 29.85 18.06
CA PRO A 5 36.41 30.37 18.76
C PRO A 5 36.81 29.49 19.96
N LEU A 6 38.12 29.38 20.21
CA LEU A 6 38.61 28.69 21.39
C LEU A 6 38.11 29.43 22.66
N PRO A 7 37.57 28.71 23.65
CA PRO A 7 37.29 29.33 24.93
C PRO A 7 38.60 29.79 25.60
N ASN A 8 38.57 30.95 26.24
CA ASN A 8 39.70 31.51 26.99
C ASN A 8 39.43 31.57 28.50
N SER A 9 38.37 30.90 28.96
CA SER A 9 38.02 30.85 30.38
C SER A 9 37.45 29.49 30.77
N CYS A 10 37.77 29.06 32.00
CA CYS A 10 37.22 27.85 32.60
C CYS A 10 36.04 28.21 33.52
N MET A 11 34.82 27.83 33.12
CA MET A 11 33.60 28.13 33.90
C MET A 11 33.54 27.45 35.29
N ALA A 12 34.35 26.40 35.52
CA ALA A 12 34.33 25.64 36.77
C ALA A 12 35.19 26.26 37.88
N CYS A 13 36.36 26.83 37.55
CA CYS A 13 37.30 27.39 38.52
C CYS A 13 37.61 28.88 38.30
N GLY A 14 37.08 29.49 37.24
CA GLY A 14 37.27 30.91 36.93
C GLY A 14 38.62 31.27 36.30
N TYR A 15 39.45 30.30 35.92
CA TYR A 15 40.71 30.56 35.21
C TYR A 15 40.47 31.32 33.90
N VAL A 16 41.31 32.32 33.61
CA VAL A 16 41.30 33.12 32.37
C VAL A 16 42.68 33.04 31.72
N GLY A 17 42.75 32.61 30.46
CA GLY A 17 43.99 32.40 29.73
C GLY A 17 43.86 31.38 28.60
N GLU A 18 44.98 30.99 28.02
CA GLU A 18 45.03 29.95 27.00
C GLU A 18 44.69 28.58 27.62
N LEU A 19 43.68 27.91 27.07
CA LEU A 19 43.27 26.58 27.51
C LEU A 19 43.98 25.49 26.70
N LEU A 20 44.28 24.37 27.35
CA LEU A 20 44.91 23.22 26.70
C LEU A 20 43.92 22.53 25.75
N PHE A 21 44.31 22.42 24.48
CA PHE A 21 43.56 21.67 23.49
C PHE A 21 43.45 20.19 23.90
N LYS A 22 42.23 19.63 23.82
CA LYS A 22 41.98 18.20 24.06
C LYS A 22 41.46 17.46 22.84
N ARG A 23 40.40 17.98 22.22
CA ARG A 23 39.76 17.40 21.03
C ARG A 23 38.82 18.43 20.41
N HIS A 24 38.37 18.18 19.19
CA HIS A 24 37.19 18.83 18.63
C HIS A 24 35.95 17.99 18.87
N ASP A 25 34.88 18.62 19.35
CA ASP A 25 33.53 18.05 19.31
C ASP A 25 32.82 18.60 18.06
N ARG A 26 32.22 17.71 17.24
CA ARG A 26 31.46 18.11 16.05
C ARG A 26 29.97 18.14 16.37
N THR A 27 29.32 19.24 16.02
CA THR A 27 27.87 19.42 16.17
C THR A 27 27.27 19.95 14.86
N TRP A 28 25.98 19.70 14.65
CA TRP A 28 25.27 20.07 13.42
C TRP A 28 23.97 20.79 13.76
N ILE A 29 23.63 21.83 12.99
CA ILE A 29 22.31 22.47 12.99
C ILE A 29 21.72 22.28 11.59
N SER A 30 20.54 21.66 11.52
CA SER A 30 19.79 21.46 10.27
C SER A 30 18.63 22.44 10.21
N GLU A 31 18.66 23.36 9.23
CA GLU A 31 17.62 24.37 9.03
C GLU A 31 16.76 24.06 7.79
N LEU A 32 15.45 24.31 7.85
CA LEU A 32 14.52 24.17 6.74
C LEU A 32 14.25 25.55 6.11
N ARG A 33 15.02 25.90 5.08
CA ARG A 33 14.78 27.14 4.34
C ARG A 33 13.54 27.02 3.45
N PRO A 34 12.73 28.09 3.29
CA PRO A 34 11.65 28.09 2.31
C PRO A 34 12.18 27.73 0.92
N GLN A 35 11.53 26.77 0.26
CA GLN A 35 11.92 26.37 -1.08
C GLN A 35 11.54 27.46 -2.08
N ALA A 36 12.47 27.84 -2.97
CA ALA A 36 12.19 28.83 -4.00
C ALA A 36 11.11 28.32 -4.97
N VAL A 37 10.15 29.19 -5.28
CA VAL A 37 9.03 28.90 -6.18
C VAL A 37 9.06 29.89 -7.34
N THR A 38 8.90 29.36 -8.56
CA THR A 38 8.75 30.17 -9.76
C THR A 38 7.29 30.19 -10.18
N VAL A 39 6.71 31.40 -10.31
CA VAL A 39 5.39 31.62 -10.90
C VAL A 39 5.59 32.36 -12.21
N THR A 40 5.19 31.76 -13.33
CA THR A 40 5.30 32.38 -14.66
C THR A 40 3.95 32.97 -15.05
N ALA A 41 3.89 34.30 -15.17
CA ALA A 41 2.72 34.99 -15.69
C ALA A 41 2.80 35.06 -17.23
N TYR A 42 1.71 34.67 -17.90
CA TYR A 42 1.59 34.75 -19.35
C TYR A 42 0.59 35.85 -19.72
N HIS A 43 1.05 36.87 -20.45
CA HIS A 43 0.19 37.93 -20.99
C HIS A 43 -0.29 37.51 -22.37
N ILE A 44 -1.53 37.01 -22.46
CA ILE A 44 -2.06 36.41 -23.67
C ILE A 44 -2.96 37.43 -24.37
N PRO A 45 -2.62 37.88 -25.61
CA PRO A 45 -3.46 38.79 -26.34
C PRO A 45 -4.79 38.12 -26.71
N VAL A 46 -5.89 38.87 -26.55
CA VAL A 46 -7.24 38.46 -26.95
C VAL A 46 -7.75 39.53 -27.90
N MET A 47 -7.96 39.16 -29.15
CA MET A 47 -8.27 40.07 -30.26
C MET A 47 -9.65 39.74 -30.84
N ALA A 48 -10.23 40.64 -31.62
CA ALA A 48 -11.43 40.36 -32.42
C ALA A 48 -11.05 40.25 -33.90
N CYS A 49 -11.59 39.25 -34.60
CA CYS A 49 -11.44 39.13 -36.04
C CYS A 49 -12.21 40.27 -36.74
N PRO A 50 -11.57 41.11 -37.56
CA PRO A 50 -12.24 42.25 -38.20
C PRO A 50 -13.29 41.83 -39.23
N ALA A 51 -13.20 40.61 -39.78
CA ALA A 51 -14.15 40.12 -40.78
C ALA A 51 -15.42 39.50 -40.19
N CYS A 52 -15.34 38.82 -39.05
CA CYS A 52 -16.47 38.07 -38.48
C CYS A 52 -16.78 38.38 -37.01
N GLY A 53 -16.02 39.29 -36.38
CA GLY A 53 -16.20 39.70 -34.98
C GLY A 53 -15.81 38.64 -33.93
N LYS A 54 -15.44 37.41 -34.34
CA LYS A 54 -15.10 36.33 -33.39
C LYS A 54 -13.83 36.66 -32.60
N THR A 55 -13.86 36.34 -31.31
CA THR A 55 -12.70 36.46 -30.42
C THR A 55 -11.62 35.44 -30.78
N VAL A 56 -10.38 35.89 -30.96
CA VAL A 56 -9.20 35.07 -31.21
C VAL A 56 -8.23 35.28 -30.06
N ARG A 57 -7.88 34.20 -29.36
CA ARG A 57 -6.96 34.22 -28.22
C ARG A 57 -5.60 33.67 -28.64
N GLY A 58 -4.53 34.37 -28.27
CA GLY A 58 -3.15 33.90 -28.45
C GLY A 58 -2.92 32.52 -27.84
N GLN A 59 -2.02 31.75 -28.45
CA GLN A 59 -1.69 30.40 -28.03
C GLN A 59 -0.23 30.34 -27.57
N HIS A 60 0.05 29.46 -26.61
CA HIS A 60 1.40 29.17 -26.15
C HIS A 60 1.46 27.69 -25.74
N SER A 61 2.55 26.99 -26.05
CA SER A 61 2.70 25.54 -25.83
C SER A 61 2.45 25.11 -24.39
N ASN A 62 2.89 25.92 -23.42
CA ASN A 62 2.70 25.66 -21.98
C ASN A 62 1.30 25.99 -21.44
N LEU A 63 0.40 26.54 -22.27
CA LEU A 63 -0.93 26.98 -21.84
C LEU A 63 -2.00 26.10 -22.49
N ARG A 64 -3.07 25.82 -21.75
CA ARG A 64 -4.24 25.18 -22.33
C ARG A 64 -5.21 26.24 -22.87
N THR A 65 -5.96 25.86 -23.91
CA THR A 65 -6.95 26.74 -24.57
C THR A 65 -8.07 27.17 -23.61
N ASP A 66 -8.39 26.31 -22.64
CA ASP A 66 -9.41 26.52 -21.60
C ASP A 66 -8.88 27.22 -20.33
N GLN A 67 -7.63 27.67 -20.32
CA GLN A 67 -7.00 28.32 -19.15
C GLN A 67 -7.41 29.80 -19.04
N VAL A 68 -8.65 30.04 -18.63
CA VAL A 68 -9.26 31.37 -18.50
C VAL A 68 -10.04 31.52 -17.19
N GLY A 69 -10.30 32.76 -16.79
CA GLY A 69 -11.10 33.09 -15.60
C GLY A 69 -10.61 32.38 -14.34
N ALA A 70 -11.53 31.71 -13.63
CA ALA A 70 -11.23 30.94 -12.41
C ALA A 70 -10.23 29.79 -12.59
N THR A 71 -9.93 29.37 -13.84
CA THR A 71 -8.94 28.33 -14.14
C THR A 71 -7.64 28.88 -14.74
N ALA A 72 -7.48 30.22 -14.79
CA ALA A 72 -6.32 30.89 -15.37
C ALA A 72 -5.01 30.50 -14.66
N HIS A 73 -5.07 30.26 -13.35
CA HIS A 73 -3.94 29.74 -12.58
C HIS A 73 -4.01 28.21 -12.48
N ARG A 74 -2.95 27.52 -12.92
CA ARG A 74 -2.85 26.05 -12.89
C ARG A 74 -1.53 25.62 -12.25
N CYS A 75 -1.57 24.50 -11.53
CA CYS A 75 -0.35 23.90 -10.99
C CYS A 75 0.52 23.36 -12.14
N GLY A 76 1.79 23.76 -12.15
CA GLY A 76 2.81 23.13 -13.00
C GLY A 76 2.94 21.62 -12.73
N PRO A 77 3.59 20.85 -13.63
CA PRO A 77 3.65 19.38 -13.55
C PRO A 77 4.16 18.87 -12.20
N ARG A 78 5.30 19.39 -11.74
CA ARG A 78 5.91 18.98 -10.47
C ARG A 78 5.06 19.31 -9.26
N LEU A 79 4.58 20.55 -9.14
CA LEU A 79 3.69 20.93 -8.04
C LEU A 79 2.46 20.03 -7.96
N ALA A 80 1.83 19.74 -9.10
CA ALA A 80 0.68 18.85 -9.12
C ALA A 80 1.01 17.41 -8.72
N ALA A 81 2.11 16.85 -9.24
CA ALA A 81 2.58 15.51 -8.89
C ALA A 81 2.94 15.41 -7.40
N THR A 82 3.64 16.41 -6.84
CA THR A 82 3.93 16.50 -5.41
C THR A 82 2.66 16.55 -4.56
N VAL A 83 1.66 17.36 -4.95
CA VAL A 83 0.35 17.41 -4.28
C VAL A 83 -0.33 16.04 -4.28
N GLN A 84 -0.31 15.33 -5.41
CA GLN A 84 -0.91 14.01 -5.49
C GLN A 84 -0.14 12.97 -4.67
N THR A 85 1.19 13.04 -4.65
CA THR A 85 2.05 12.14 -3.88
C THR A 85 1.83 12.33 -2.37
N LEU A 86 1.81 13.58 -1.89
CA LEU A 86 1.45 13.91 -0.51
C LEU A 86 0.10 13.32 -0.11
N HIS A 87 -0.89 13.38 -1.00
CA HIS A 87 -2.22 12.88 -0.72
C HIS A 87 -2.29 11.34 -0.73
N HIS A 88 -1.83 10.71 -1.80
CA HIS A 88 -2.10 9.31 -2.08
C HIS A 88 -1.05 8.39 -1.47
N GLU A 89 0.23 8.75 -1.47
CA GLU A 89 1.30 7.96 -0.86
C GLU A 89 1.38 8.25 0.63
N LEU A 90 1.61 9.51 1.00
CA LEU A 90 1.90 9.92 2.37
C LEU A 90 0.64 10.09 3.24
N GLY A 91 -0.55 10.01 2.64
CA GLY A 91 -1.82 10.04 3.36
C GLY A 91 -2.20 11.41 3.94
N VAL A 92 -1.59 12.50 3.44
CA VAL A 92 -1.92 13.85 3.89
C VAL A 92 -3.34 14.18 3.43
N PRO A 93 -4.27 14.56 4.34
CA PRO A 93 -5.62 14.94 3.94
C PRO A 93 -5.57 16.12 2.98
N GLN A 94 -6.38 16.11 1.91
CA GLN A 94 -6.33 17.13 0.86
C GLN A 94 -6.45 18.57 1.42
N ARG A 95 -7.30 18.76 2.44
CA ARG A 95 -7.47 20.04 3.15
C ARG A 95 -6.21 20.54 3.89
N ARG A 96 -5.30 19.64 4.25
CA ARG A 96 -4.04 19.96 4.96
C ARG A 96 -2.90 20.27 3.99
N ILE A 97 -2.97 19.82 2.74
CA ILE A 97 -1.91 20.02 1.73
C ILE A 97 -1.64 21.51 1.51
N SER A 98 -2.68 22.34 1.47
CA SER A 98 -2.53 23.80 1.36
C SER A 98 -1.63 24.37 2.47
N ARG A 99 -1.84 23.93 3.71
CA ARG A 99 -1.02 24.37 4.85
C ARG A 99 0.41 23.83 4.77
N VAL A 100 0.59 22.60 4.30
CA VAL A 100 1.93 22.03 4.09
C VAL A 100 2.71 22.87 3.08
N LEU A 101 2.12 23.15 1.92
CA LEU A 101 2.76 23.97 0.87
C LEU A 101 3.05 25.39 1.35
N GLN A 102 2.15 25.99 2.12
CA GLN A 102 2.37 27.33 2.68
C GLN A 102 3.57 27.34 3.64
N LEU A 103 3.72 26.30 4.48
CA LEU A 103 4.82 26.20 5.45
C LEU A 103 6.18 25.97 4.79
N THR A 104 6.24 25.22 3.69
CA THR A 104 7.51 24.79 3.09
C THR A 104 7.93 25.61 1.87
N THR A 105 6.97 26.16 1.12
CA THR A 105 7.25 26.86 -0.14
C THR A 105 6.52 28.21 -0.27
N GLY A 106 5.65 28.56 0.67
CA GLY A 106 4.79 29.76 0.59
C GLY A 106 3.64 29.66 -0.42
N ILE A 107 3.47 28.54 -1.13
CA ILE A 107 2.39 28.38 -2.13
C ILE A 107 1.04 28.28 -1.43
N GLN A 108 0.10 29.11 -1.87
CA GLN A 108 -1.30 29.00 -1.50
C GLN A 108 -2.06 28.22 -2.57
N LEU A 109 -2.54 27.02 -2.21
CA LEU A 109 -3.29 26.15 -3.10
C LEU A 109 -4.69 25.89 -2.54
N THR A 110 -5.72 26.08 -3.37
CA THR A 110 -7.10 25.73 -2.99
C THR A 110 -7.34 24.23 -3.14
N GLN A 111 -8.29 23.68 -2.39
CA GLN A 111 -8.67 22.27 -2.54
C GLN A 111 -9.18 21.98 -3.97
N GLY A 112 -9.95 22.91 -4.56
CA GLY A 112 -10.44 22.76 -5.93
C GLY A 112 -9.30 22.67 -6.96
N ALA A 113 -8.24 23.46 -6.80
CA ALA A 113 -7.07 23.39 -7.68
C ALA A 113 -6.35 22.04 -7.58
N SER A 114 -6.23 21.47 -6.36
CA SER A 114 -5.69 20.13 -6.12
C SER A 114 -6.55 19.05 -6.80
N THR A 115 -7.88 19.10 -6.63
CA THR A 115 -8.81 18.14 -7.26
C THR A 115 -8.77 18.23 -8.77
N GLN A 116 -8.77 19.43 -9.34
CA GLN A 116 -8.66 19.61 -10.79
C GLN A 116 -7.30 19.14 -11.33
N ALA A 117 -6.22 19.31 -10.56
CA ALA A 117 -4.91 18.79 -10.93
C ALA A 117 -4.88 17.26 -10.97
N ALA A 118 -5.60 16.59 -10.07
CA ALA A 118 -5.82 15.15 -10.10
C ALA A 118 -6.67 14.76 -11.32
N GLY A 119 -7.83 15.39 -11.52
CA GLY A 119 -8.72 15.08 -12.65
C GLY A 119 -8.04 15.25 -14.02
N ARG A 120 -7.08 16.17 -14.15
CA ARG A 120 -6.27 16.32 -15.37
C ARG A 120 -5.31 15.15 -15.63
N LEU A 121 -4.83 14.47 -14.58
CA LEU A 121 -3.99 13.27 -14.69
C LEU A 121 -4.81 12.02 -15.06
N VAL A 122 -6.07 11.95 -14.60
CA VAL A 122 -6.87 10.71 -14.64
C VAL A 122 -7.91 10.71 -15.77
N ARG A 123 -7.58 11.29 -16.92
CA ARG A 123 -8.45 11.23 -18.11
C ARG A 123 -8.61 9.78 -18.57
N ASP A 124 -9.84 9.41 -18.95
CA ASP A 124 -10.08 8.08 -19.53
C ASP A 124 -9.32 7.89 -20.83
N ALA A 125 -8.81 6.67 -21.03
CA ALA A 125 -7.84 6.33 -22.07
C ALA A 125 -6.56 7.20 -22.09
N GLY A 126 -6.31 7.99 -21.04
CA GLY A 126 -5.10 8.78 -20.90
C GLY A 126 -3.89 7.94 -20.45
N PRO A 127 -2.67 8.53 -20.43
CA PRO A 127 -1.43 7.81 -20.11
C PRO A 127 -1.47 7.07 -18.78
N LEU A 128 -2.07 7.66 -17.73
CA LEU A 128 -2.21 7.02 -16.43
C LEU A 128 -3.14 5.80 -16.46
N ALA A 129 -4.23 5.85 -17.24
CA ALA A 129 -5.15 4.73 -17.38
C ALA A 129 -4.48 3.56 -18.10
N VAL A 130 -3.71 3.84 -19.16
CA VAL A 130 -2.88 2.86 -19.87
C VAL A 130 -1.83 2.25 -18.93
N HIS A 131 -1.18 3.08 -18.11
CA HIS A 131 -0.22 2.61 -17.12
C HIS A 131 -0.84 1.65 -16.10
N VAL A 132 -1.98 2.02 -15.50
CA VAL A 132 -2.67 1.14 -14.53
C VAL A 132 -3.12 -0.16 -15.18
N ALA A 133 -3.59 -0.13 -16.43
CA ALA A 133 -3.92 -1.35 -17.16
C ALA A 133 -2.67 -2.24 -17.40
N ALA A 134 -1.50 -1.64 -17.67
CA ALA A 134 -0.25 -2.38 -17.76
C ALA A 134 0.13 -3.04 -16.42
N LEU A 135 -0.05 -2.34 -15.28
CA LEU A 135 0.15 -2.92 -13.95
C LEU A 135 -0.78 -4.11 -13.69
N GLU A 136 -2.05 -4.04 -14.13
CA GLU A 136 -2.95 -5.20 -14.05
C GLU A 136 -2.42 -6.38 -14.88
N GLN A 137 -1.90 -6.14 -16.10
CA GLN A 137 -1.31 -7.22 -16.90
C GLN A 137 -0.08 -7.86 -16.25
N GLU A 138 0.78 -7.07 -15.62
CA GLU A 138 1.92 -7.61 -14.84
C GLU A 138 1.44 -8.47 -13.67
N LEU A 139 0.34 -8.09 -13.00
CA LEU A 139 -0.23 -8.90 -11.92
C LEU A 139 -0.81 -10.22 -12.44
N ARG A 140 -1.36 -10.25 -13.67
CA ARG A 140 -1.85 -11.47 -14.31
C ARG A 140 -0.73 -12.48 -14.62
N SER A 141 0.48 -11.99 -14.93
CA SER A 141 1.64 -12.83 -15.21
C SER A 141 2.52 -13.12 -13.99
N ALA A 142 2.21 -12.53 -12.82
CA ALA A 142 3.00 -12.70 -11.62
C ALA A 142 2.95 -14.16 -11.09
N PRO A 143 4.07 -14.68 -10.54
CA PRO A 143 4.11 -16.04 -9.98
C PRO A 143 3.16 -16.21 -8.79
N TYR A 144 2.95 -15.14 -8.04
CA TYR A 144 1.96 -15.06 -6.97
C TYR A 144 1.44 -13.63 -6.83
N VAL A 145 0.22 -13.53 -6.29
CA VAL A 145 -0.40 -12.25 -5.91
C VAL A 145 -1.02 -12.36 -4.53
N HIS A 146 -0.93 -11.28 -3.78
CA HIS A 146 -1.63 -11.03 -2.54
C HIS A 146 -2.96 -10.34 -2.83
N HIS A 147 -4.04 -10.76 -2.17
CA HIS A 147 -5.33 -10.07 -2.27
C HIS A 147 -5.95 -9.86 -0.90
N ASP A 148 -6.47 -8.67 -0.66
CA ASP A 148 -7.25 -8.32 0.53
C ASP A 148 -8.22 -7.18 0.22
N ASP A 149 -9.24 -7.02 1.05
CA ASP A 149 -10.27 -6.00 0.90
C ASP A 149 -10.43 -5.19 2.18
N THR A 150 -10.80 -3.92 2.03
CA THR A 150 -11.26 -3.10 3.14
C THR A 150 -12.51 -2.31 2.75
N GLY A 151 -13.40 -2.09 3.71
CA GLY A 151 -14.56 -1.22 3.48
C GLY A 151 -14.18 0.20 3.05
N TRP A 152 -15.04 0.82 2.28
CA TRP A 152 -14.94 2.18 1.75
C TRP A 152 -16.35 2.80 1.66
N ARG A 153 -16.44 4.06 1.21
CA ARG A 153 -17.72 4.68 0.85
C ARG A 153 -17.58 5.48 -0.44
N ILE A 154 -18.58 5.36 -1.30
CA ILE A 154 -18.72 6.19 -2.50
C ILE A 154 -20.08 6.86 -2.40
N ASP A 155 -20.09 8.19 -2.33
CA ASP A 155 -21.31 8.98 -2.18
C ASP A 155 -22.19 8.51 -1.01
N ALA A 156 -21.54 8.33 0.15
CA ALA A 156 -22.15 7.76 1.35
C ALA A 156 -22.77 6.34 1.19
N THR A 157 -22.62 5.65 0.06
CA THR A 157 -23.02 4.25 -0.08
C THR A 157 -21.85 3.33 0.33
N PRO A 158 -22.11 2.21 1.04
CA PRO A 158 -21.10 1.21 1.32
C PRO A 158 -20.40 0.72 0.04
N ALA A 159 -19.08 0.69 0.09
CA ALA A 159 -18.23 0.21 -1.00
C ALA A 159 -17.03 -0.53 -0.41
N TRP A 160 -16.16 -1.04 -1.26
CA TRP A 160 -14.94 -1.73 -0.88
C TRP A 160 -13.76 -1.22 -1.70
N VAL A 161 -12.56 -1.33 -1.13
CA VAL A 161 -11.32 -1.19 -1.86
C VAL A 161 -10.60 -2.51 -1.79
N SER A 162 -10.41 -3.13 -2.96
CA SER A 162 -9.57 -4.30 -3.11
C SER A 162 -8.13 -3.88 -3.37
N THR A 163 -7.18 -4.68 -2.90
CA THR A 163 -5.78 -4.59 -3.31
C THR A 163 -5.35 -5.91 -3.93
N VAL A 164 -4.69 -5.85 -5.08
CA VAL A 164 -3.99 -6.99 -5.69
C VAL A 164 -2.52 -6.59 -5.80
N ARG A 165 -1.61 -7.43 -5.30
CA ARG A 165 -0.20 -7.07 -5.16
C ARG A 165 0.75 -8.24 -5.41
N SER A 166 1.76 -8.05 -6.25
CA SER A 166 2.92 -8.95 -6.37
C SER A 166 4.06 -8.48 -5.44
N GLN A 167 5.32 -8.83 -5.74
CA GLN A 167 6.47 -8.34 -4.98
C GLN A 167 6.59 -6.80 -5.07
N ASP A 168 6.48 -6.27 -6.28
CA ASP A 168 6.84 -4.92 -6.69
C ASP A 168 5.70 -4.14 -7.39
N THR A 169 4.61 -4.79 -7.79
CA THR A 169 3.42 -4.15 -8.39
C THR A 169 2.23 -4.22 -7.45
N VAL A 170 1.45 -3.14 -7.37
CA VAL A 170 0.19 -3.11 -6.63
C VAL A 170 -0.88 -2.29 -7.35
N VAL A 171 -2.08 -2.87 -7.42
CA VAL A 171 -3.28 -2.22 -7.93
C VAL A 171 -4.32 -2.16 -6.83
N PHE A 172 -5.01 -1.01 -6.75
CA PHE A 172 -6.18 -0.79 -5.92
C PHE A 172 -7.39 -0.57 -6.82
N ARG A 173 -8.55 -1.12 -6.45
CA ARG A 173 -9.83 -0.85 -7.12
C ARG A 173 -10.91 -0.54 -6.12
N ALA A 174 -11.74 0.43 -6.44
CA ALA A 174 -12.92 0.76 -5.66
C ALA A 174 -14.13 0.05 -6.26
N ASN A 175 -14.82 -0.74 -5.46
CA ASN A 175 -15.84 -1.68 -5.90
C ASN A 175 -17.14 -1.43 -5.12
N LEU A 176 -18.28 -1.53 -5.81
CA LEU A 176 -19.61 -1.43 -5.18
C LEU A 176 -20.10 -2.75 -4.59
N HIS A 177 -19.39 -3.84 -4.87
CA HIS A 177 -19.70 -5.16 -4.32
C HIS A 177 -18.44 -5.78 -3.71
N HIS A 178 -18.65 -6.77 -2.85
CA HIS A 178 -17.59 -7.54 -2.19
C HIS A 178 -17.66 -9.00 -2.62
N THR A 179 -17.34 -9.24 -3.89
CA THR A 179 -17.40 -10.58 -4.47
C THR A 179 -16.02 -10.99 -4.99
N ASN A 180 -15.94 -12.18 -5.57
CA ASN A 180 -14.75 -12.63 -6.26
C ASN A 180 -14.63 -12.10 -7.69
N GLN A 181 -15.65 -11.45 -8.23
CA GLN A 181 -15.61 -10.85 -9.58
C GLN A 181 -14.55 -9.75 -9.65
N GLU A 182 -14.50 -8.89 -8.64
CA GLU A 182 -13.55 -7.78 -8.56
C GLU A 182 -12.09 -8.27 -8.61
N LEU A 183 -11.79 -9.39 -7.95
CA LEU A 183 -10.48 -10.03 -8.02
C LEU A 183 -10.21 -10.55 -9.44
N ARG A 184 -11.15 -11.31 -10.02
CA ARG A 184 -10.99 -11.89 -11.36
C ARG A 184 -10.88 -10.84 -12.46
N ASP A 185 -11.51 -9.68 -12.33
CA ASP A 185 -11.33 -8.57 -13.26
C ASP A 185 -9.86 -8.13 -13.34
N VAL A 186 -9.14 -8.22 -12.22
CA VAL A 186 -7.71 -7.88 -12.16
C VAL A 186 -6.84 -9.05 -12.60
N ILE A 187 -6.96 -10.22 -11.97
CA ILE A 187 -6.03 -11.34 -12.22
C ILE A 187 -6.41 -12.24 -13.40
N GLY A 188 -7.58 -12.03 -13.99
CA GLY A 188 -8.14 -12.89 -15.03
C GLY A 188 -8.77 -14.17 -14.47
N ASN A 189 -9.50 -14.89 -15.33
CA ASN A 189 -10.13 -16.17 -14.96
C ASN A 189 -9.13 -17.34 -14.97
N ASP A 190 -8.05 -17.23 -15.74
CA ASP A 190 -7.04 -18.28 -15.96
C ASP A 190 -5.70 -17.93 -15.29
N PHE A 191 -5.76 -17.36 -14.08
CA PHE A 191 -4.55 -16.98 -13.34
C PHE A 191 -3.74 -18.22 -12.95
N ASN A 192 -2.57 -18.37 -13.57
CA ASN A 192 -1.69 -19.53 -13.37
C ASN A 192 -0.80 -19.41 -12.14
N GLY A 193 -0.68 -18.22 -11.54
CA GLY A 193 0.10 -18.00 -10.31
C GLY A 193 -0.59 -18.52 -9.06
N VAL A 194 -0.13 -18.05 -7.90
CA VAL A 194 -0.70 -18.40 -6.59
C VAL A 194 -1.35 -17.21 -5.92
N LEU A 195 -2.63 -17.35 -5.56
CA LEU A 195 -3.37 -16.37 -4.77
C LEU A 195 -3.07 -16.55 -3.27
N VAL A 196 -2.31 -15.63 -2.71
CA VAL A 196 -2.07 -15.52 -1.27
C VAL A 196 -3.17 -14.68 -0.65
N CYS A 197 -4.05 -15.30 0.13
CA CYS A 197 -5.26 -14.65 0.66
C CYS A 197 -5.58 -15.15 2.07
N ASP A 198 -6.56 -14.54 2.74
CA ASP A 198 -7.09 -15.09 3.98
C ASP A 198 -8.11 -16.23 3.69
N ARG A 199 -8.85 -16.62 4.74
CA ARG A 199 -9.87 -17.68 4.67
C ARG A 199 -11.29 -17.13 4.49
N PHE A 200 -11.46 -15.94 3.91
CA PHE A 200 -12.79 -15.44 3.61
C PHE A 200 -13.47 -16.32 2.54
N ASN A 201 -14.79 -16.47 2.65
CA ASN A 201 -15.55 -17.45 1.87
C ASN A 201 -15.58 -17.15 0.36
N VAL A 202 -15.39 -15.89 -0.05
CA VAL A 202 -15.33 -15.50 -1.48
C VAL A 202 -14.25 -16.25 -2.25
N TYR A 203 -13.15 -16.62 -1.57
CA TYR A 203 -12.03 -17.36 -2.15
C TYR A 203 -12.29 -18.87 -2.30
N ASP A 204 -13.32 -19.39 -1.63
CA ASP A 204 -13.73 -20.79 -1.72
C ASP A 204 -14.78 -21.04 -2.81
N SER A 205 -15.07 -20.03 -3.64
CA SER A 205 -15.98 -20.14 -4.78
C SER A 205 -15.47 -21.14 -5.83
N THR A 206 -16.40 -21.84 -6.48
CA THR A 206 -16.14 -22.73 -7.62
C THR A 206 -15.45 -22.00 -8.78
N LEU A 207 -15.70 -20.70 -8.94
CA LEU A 207 -15.04 -19.86 -9.95
C LEU A 207 -13.54 -19.66 -9.70
N LEU A 208 -13.07 -19.95 -8.48
CA LEU A 208 -11.66 -19.89 -8.10
C LEU A 208 -11.08 -21.29 -7.80
N ALA A 209 -11.80 -22.37 -8.13
CA ALA A 209 -11.37 -23.73 -7.83
C ALA A 209 -10.06 -24.12 -8.55
N LYS A 210 -9.83 -23.59 -9.76
CA LYS A 210 -8.60 -23.80 -10.53
C LYS A 210 -7.45 -22.88 -10.14
N VAL A 211 -7.74 -21.81 -9.40
CA VAL A 211 -6.70 -20.86 -8.95
C VAL A 211 -5.97 -21.47 -7.78
N ARG A 212 -4.66 -21.67 -7.91
CA ARG A 212 -3.81 -22.16 -6.81
C ARG A 212 -3.81 -21.12 -5.69
N GLN A 213 -3.95 -21.57 -4.44
CA GLN A 213 -4.02 -20.65 -3.30
C GLN A 213 -3.01 -20.99 -2.21
N GLN A 214 -2.60 -19.96 -1.46
CA GLN A 214 -1.93 -20.06 -0.18
C GLN A 214 -2.72 -19.24 0.85
N LYS A 215 -3.33 -19.90 1.83
CA LYS A 215 -4.04 -19.24 2.91
C LYS A 215 -3.04 -18.64 3.90
N CYS A 216 -3.34 -17.44 4.36
CA CYS A 216 -2.50 -16.67 5.24
C CYS A 216 -2.33 -17.35 6.60
N LEU A 217 -1.12 -17.85 6.89
CA LEU A 217 -0.82 -18.49 8.17
C LEU A 217 -0.90 -17.54 9.37
N ALA A 218 -0.74 -16.22 9.16
CA ALA A 218 -0.93 -15.25 10.23
C ALA A 218 -2.40 -15.21 10.71
N HIS A 219 -3.37 -15.36 9.79
CA HIS A 219 -4.78 -15.49 10.15
C HIS A 219 -5.06 -16.80 10.88
N VAL A 220 -4.50 -17.91 10.40
CA VAL A 220 -4.62 -19.22 11.06
C VAL A 220 -4.06 -19.16 12.49
N LEU A 221 -2.89 -18.54 12.67
CA LEU A 221 -2.29 -18.31 13.98
C LEU A 221 -3.20 -17.48 14.90
N ARG A 222 -3.78 -16.38 14.38
CA ARG A 222 -4.75 -15.57 15.13
C ARG A 222 -5.96 -16.39 15.57
N ASN A 223 -6.53 -17.20 14.67
CA ASN A 223 -7.67 -18.06 15.01
C ASN A 223 -7.29 -19.13 16.05
N ALA A 224 -6.13 -19.78 15.91
CA ALA A 224 -5.62 -20.76 16.86
C ALA A 224 -5.38 -20.15 18.25
N THR A 225 -4.90 -18.91 18.29
CA THR A 225 -4.68 -18.14 19.53
C THR A 225 -6.01 -17.78 20.19
N ALA A 226 -6.99 -17.33 19.40
CA ALA A 226 -8.32 -16.98 19.91
C ALA A 226 -9.05 -18.20 20.50
N VAL A 227 -9.00 -19.37 19.86
CA VAL A 227 -9.62 -20.58 20.44
C VAL A 227 -8.87 -21.08 21.68
N ARG A 228 -7.54 -20.90 21.73
CA ARG A 228 -6.76 -21.19 22.95
C ARG A 228 -7.24 -20.31 24.10
N GLU A 229 -7.31 -19.00 23.89
CA GLU A 229 -7.72 -18.02 24.89
C GLU A 229 -9.16 -18.23 25.36
N GLY A 230 -10.07 -18.52 24.42
CA GLY A 230 -11.45 -18.86 24.74
C GLY A 230 -11.61 -20.12 25.60
N GLU A 231 -10.60 -20.99 25.67
CA GLU A 231 -10.60 -22.23 26.47
C GLU A 231 -9.70 -22.13 27.72
N GLN A 232 -9.04 -21.00 27.97
CA GLN A 232 -8.25 -20.79 29.18
C GLN A 232 -9.18 -20.77 30.42
N GLY A 233 -8.76 -21.44 31.50
CA GLY A 233 -9.52 -21.52 32.76
C GLY A 233 -10.75 -22.44 32.74
N LYS A 234 -11.14 -23.00 31.58
CA LYS A 234 -12.23 -23.99 31.50
C LYS A 234 -11.74 -25.38 31.93
N ARG A 235 -12.66 -26.22 32.41
CA ARG A 235 -12.37 -27.63 32.76
C ARG A 235 -11.92 -28.39 31.50
N GLY A 236 -10.81 -29.13 31.61
CA GLY A 236 -10.23 -29.93 30.54
C GLY A 236 -9.05 -29.28 29.83
N GLN A 237 -8.63 -29.87 28.69
CA GLN A 237 -7.42 -29.50 27.96
C GLN A 237 -7.71 -28.83 26.60
N GLY A 238 -8.85 -28.15 26.47
CA GLY A 238 -9.27 -27.50 25.21
C GLY A 238 -8.24 -26.47 24.69
N HIS A 239 -7.60 -25.73 25.59
CA HIS A 239 -6.56 -24.75 25.24
C HIS A 239 -5.33 -25.37 24.56
N VAL A 240 -5.01 -26.65 24.85
CA VAL A 240 -3.82 -27.34 24.33
C VAL A 240 -3.87 -27.46 22.81
N TYR A 241 -5.06 -27.68 22.23
CA TYR A 241 -5.20 -27.76 20.78
C TYR A 241 -4.81 -26.45 20.09
N GLY A 242 -5.41 -25.33 20.52
CA GLY A 242 -5.09 -24.01 19.99
C GLY A 242 -3.62 -23.65 20.19
N GLN A 243 -3.03 -24.00 21.35
CA GLN A 243 -1.62 -23.79 21.63
C GLN A 243 -0.70 -24.56 20.66
N ARG A 244 -0.95 -25.86 20.44
CA ARG A 244 -0.16 -26.69 19.51
C ARG A 244 -0.28 -26.22 18.07
N LEU A 245 -1.49 -25.89 17.63
CA LEU A 245 -1.74 -25.37 16.29
C LEU A 245 -1.05 -24.02 16.07
N ALA A 246 -1.12 -23.12 17.06
CA ALA A 246 -0.40 -21.85 17.03
C ALA A 246 1.13 -22.04 17.01
N GLY A 247 1.65 -23.04 17.74
CA GLY A 247 3.05 -23.45 17.71
C GLY A 247 3.51 -23.82 16.31
N VAL A 248 2.84 -24.79 15.68
CA VAL A 248 3.16 -25.25 14.32
C VAL A 248 3.09 -24.11 13.30
N CYS A 249 2.09 -23.22 13.39
CA CYS A 249 2.02 -22.05 12.50
C CYS A 249 3.19 -21.08 12.69
N ARG A 250 3.59 -20.81 13.94
CA ARG A 250 4.73 -19.94 14.26
C ARG A 250 6.04 -20.55 13.75
N GLU A 251 6.28 -21.82 14.02
CA GLU A 251 7.49 -22.53 13.61
C GLU A 251 7.64 -22.54 12.09
N ARG A 252 6.55 -22.80 11.35
CA ARG A 252 6.54 -22.73 9.88
C ARG A 252 6.86 -21.36 9.29
N MET A 253 6.23 -20.31 9.82
CA MET A 253 6.55 -18.95 9.39
C MET A 253 7.99 -18.56 9.78
N GLY A 254 8.49 -19.09 10.90
CA GLY A 254 9.87 -18.98 11.33
C GLY A 254 10.83 -19.65 10.34
N LEU A 255 10.55 -20.89 9.96
CA LEU A 255 11.32 -21.67 9.00
C LEU A 255 11.41 -20.96 7.63
N HIS A 256 10.28 -20.49 7.08
CA HIS A 256 10.29 -19.69 5.85
C HIS A 256 11.16 -18.44 5.97
N ARG A 257 11.07 -17.73 7.10
CA ARG A 257 11.89 -16.55 7.35
C ARG A 257 13.38 -16.88 7.43
N LEU A 258 13.76 -17.99 8.06
CA LEU A 258 15.15 -18.43 8.16
C LEU A 258 15.70 -18.78 6.76
N TYR A 259 14.92 -19.49 5.95
CA TYR A 259 15.27 -19.81 4.58
C TYR A 259 15.46 -18.56 3.72
N ARG A 260 14.51 -17.61 3.75
CA ARG A 260 14.63 -16.34 3.02
C ARG A 260 15.81 -15.47 3.45
N LYS A 261 16.37 -15.70 4.65
CA LYS A 261 17.57 -15.03 5.15
C LYS A 261 18.87 -15.79 4.83
N GLY A 262 18.79 -16.95 4.17
CA GLY A 262 19.94 -17.81 3.90
C GLY A 262 20.52 -18.49 5.14
N VAL A 263 19.72 -18.63 6.21
CA VAL A 263 20.18 -19.25 7.47
C VAL A 263 20.06 -20.77 7.43
N CYS A 264 19.13 -21.32 6.65
CA CYS A 264 19.03 -22.76 6.41
C CYS A 264 19.14 -23.06 4.90
N THR A 265 19.70 -24.23 4.61
CA THR A 265 19.82 -24.77 3.25
C THR A 265 18.46 -25.25 2.74
N THR A 266 18.37 -25.50 1.43
CA THR A 266 17.16 -26.06 0.81
C THR A 266 16.79 -27.43 1.37
N ASP A 267 17.77 -28.29 1.66
CA ASP A 267 17.51 -29.63 2.18
C ASP A 267 17.06 -29.59 3.64
N GLU A 268 17.65 -28.72 4.46
CA GLU A 268 17.17 -28.45 5.83
C GLU A 268 15.76 -27.87 5.83
N TYR A 269 15.47 -26.94 4.91
CA TYR A 269 14.14 -26.36 4.75
C TYR A 269 13.09 -27.43 4.41
N ARG A 270 13.42 -28.34 3.49
CA ARG A 270 12.55 -29.47 3.10
C ARG A 270 12.34 -30.43 4.26
N ALA A 271 13.41 -30.88 4.91
CA ALA A 271 13.33 -31.84 6.02
C ALA A 271 12.53 -31.28 7.21
N GLN A 272 12.82 -30.05 7.66
CA GLN A 272 12.06 -29.40 8.72
C GLN A 272 10.62 -29.08 8.29
N GLY A 273 10.42 -28.74 7.01
CA GLY A 273 9.11 -28.52 6.42
C GLY A 273 8.24 -29.78 6.44
N GLU A 274 8.82 -30.94 6.15
CA GLU A 274 8.16 -32.24 6.22
C GLU A 274 7.79 -32.60 7.66
N GLU A 275 8.69 -32.43 8.62
CA GLU A 275 8.40 -32.66 10.04
C GLU A 275 7.21 -31.79 10.51
N LEU A 276 7.24 -30.49 10.18
CA LEU A 276 6.15 -29.57 10.50
C LEU A 276 4.87 -29.94 9.76
N THR A 277 4.95 -30.52 8.56
CA THR A 277 3.82 -31.07 7.80
C THR A 277 3.16 -32.22 8.54
N LEU A 278 3.93 -33.23 8.96
CA LEU A 278 3.44 -34.35 9.75
C LEU A 278 2.77 -33.89 11.06
N ARG A 279 3.36 -32.90 11.75
CA ARG A 279 2.78 -32.32 12.97
C ARG A 279 1.43 -31.64 12.74
N LEU A 280 1.24 -30.93 11.63
CA LEU A 280 -0.08 -30.39 11.28
C LEU A 280 -1.06 -31.50 10.93
N ASN A 281 -0.62 -32.50 10.15
CA ASN A 281 -1.48 -33.60 9.74
C ASN A 281 -2.04 -34.31 10.97
N HIS A 282 -1.21 -34.56 11.98
CA HIS A 282 -1.66 -35.12 13.26
C HIS A 282 -2.68 -34.23 14.00
N LEU A 283 -2.59 -32.91 13.90
CA LEU A 283 -3.55 -31.98 14.50
C LEU A 283 -4.87 -31.93 13.72
N LEU A 284 -4.85 -32.09 12.40
CA LEU A 284 -6.04 -31.99 11.54
C LEU A 284 -6.76 -33.33 11.39
N GLN A 285 -6.04 -34.43 11.21
CA GLN A 285 -6.55 -35.80 10.97
C GLN A 285 -6.74 -36.58 12.28
N ARG A 286 -7.23 -35.91 13.32
CA ARG A 286 -7.52 -36.51 14.62
C ARG A 286 -9.02 -36.74 14.81
N ARG A 287 -9.36 -37.52 15.85
CA ARG A 287 -10.74 -37.65 16.33
C ARG A 287 -11.34 -36.27 16.65
N PRO A 288 -12.68 -36.09 16.47
CA PRO A 288 -13.36 -34.83 16.73
C PRO A 288 -13.01 -34.23 18.09
N LEU A 289 -12.83 -32.91 18.11
CA LEU A 289 -12.54 -32.17 19.32
C LEU A 289 -13.85 -31.88 20.08
N LYS A 290 -13.80 -32.03 21.41
CA LYS A 290 -14.99 -31.85 22.26
C LYS A 290 -15.51 -30.41 22.28
N THR A 291 -14.62 -29.44 22.10
CA THR A 291 -14.95 -28.02 22.14
C THR A 291 -15.38 -27.54 20.76
N VAL A 292 -16.58 -26.95 20.65
CA VAL A 292 -17.15 -26.47 19.38
C VAL A 292 -16.20 -25.53 18.63
N GLY A 293 -15.55 -24.60 19.33
CA GLY A 293 -14.62 -23.65 18.73
C GLY A 293 -13.41 -24.31 18.08
N ASN A 294 -12.75 -25.25 18.78
CA ASN A 294 -11.62 -25.97 18.21
C ASN A 294 -12.03 -26.88 17.05
N GLU A 295 -13.18 -27.57 17.15
CA GLU A 295 -13.63 -28.47 16.10
C GLU A 295 -13.99 -27.72 14.83
N ARG A 296 -14.68 -26.58 14.95
CA ARG A 296 -14.95 -25.68 13.82
C ARG A 296 -13.65 -25.22 13.15
N LEU A 297 -12.64 -24.83 13.95
CA LEU A 297 -11.34 -24.43 13.42
C LEU A 297 -10.63 -25.62 12.73
N ARG A 298 -10.65 -26.81 13.35
CA ARG A 298 -10.04 -28.03 12.78
C ARG A 298 -10.65 -28.37 11.44
N LEU A 299 -11.97 -28.51 11.36
CA LEU A 299 -12.68 -28.84 10.11
C LEU A 299 -12.44 -27.79 9.03
N GLY A 300 -12.52 -26.50 9.42
CA GLY A 300 -12.22 -25.41 8.51
C GLY A 300 -10.81 -25.48 7.93
N LEU A 301 -9.81 -25.82 8.74
CA LEU A 301 -8.41 -25.96 8.29
C LEU A 301 -8.16 -27.26 7.52
N LEU A 302 -8.80 -28.36 7.91
CA LEU A 302 -8.72 -29.64 7.21
C LEU A 302 -9.17 -29.48 5.75
N ASN A 303 -10.33 -28.84 5.52
CA ASN A 303 -10.82 -28.56 4.17
C ASN A 303 -9.80 -27.76 3.32
N GLN A 304 -9.14 -26.75 3.90
CA GLN A 304 -8.13 -25.97 3.20
C GLN A 304 -6.81 -26.75 3.00
N HIS A 305 -6.50 -27.67 3.92
CA HIS A 305 -5.32 -28.52 3.86
C HIS A 305 -5.45 -29.57 2.75
N GLU A 306 -6.60 -30.24 2.64
CA GLU A 306 -6.90 -31.23 1.60
C GLU A 306 -6.80 -30.64 0.18
N GLN A 307 -7.11 -29.35 0.04
CA GLN A 307 -6.96 -28.61 -1.22
C GLN A 307 -5.53 -28.07 -1.45
N SER A 308 -4.56 -28.47 -0.63
CA SER A 308 -3.16 -28.01 -0.70
C SER A 308 -3.02 -26.49 -0.62
N ARG A 309 -3.82 -25.84 0.25
CA ARG A 309 -3.83 -24.37 0.39
C ARG A 309 -3.12 -23.83 1.63
N LEU A 310 -2.69 -24.70 2.56
CA LEU A 310 -2.01 -24.26 3.79
C LEU A 310 -0.48 -24.30 3.69
N LEU A 311 0.08 -25.17 2.83
CA LEU A 311 1.49 -25.58 2.88
C LEU A 311 2.29 -25.24 1.63
N ARG A 312 1.69 -24.55 0.66
CA ARG A 312 2.28 -24.35 -0.67
C ARG A 312 3.65 -23.65 -0.62
N PHE A 313 3.85 -22.74 0.33
CA PHE A 313 5.14 -22.08 0.56
C PHE A 313 6.28 -23.03 1.01
N LEU A 314 5.97 -24.24 1.48
CA LEU A 314 6.97 -25.27 1.79
C LEU A 314 7.43 -26.00 0.53
N GLU A 315 6.56 -26.13 -0.47
CA GLU A 315 6.87 -26.71 -1.79
C GLU A 315 7.61 -25.71 -2.67
N ASP A 316 7.16 -24.46 -2.66
CA ASP A 316 7.71 -23.34 -3.42
C ASP A 316 8.02 -22.17 -2.45
N PRO A 317 9.29 -22.02 -2.02
CA PRO A 317 9.70 -21.00 -1.05
C PRO A 317 9.59 -19.55 -1.54
N ASP A 318 9.36 -19.30 -2.83
CA ASP A 318 9.14 -17.95 -3.35
C ASP A 318 7.73 -17.44 -3.00
N ILE A 319 6.78 -18.34 -2.75
CA ILE A 319 5.44 -17.99 -2.28
C ILE A 319 5.51 -17.60 -0.79
N PRO A 320 5.00 -16.42 -0.40
CA PRO A 320 4.98 -16.05 1.02
C PRO A 320 3.90 -16.82 1.81
N PRO A 321 4.17 -17.24 3.07
CA PRO A 321 3.18 -17.92 3.92
C PRO A 321 2.07 -16.98 4.44
N THR A 322 2.17 -15.68 4.20
CA THR A 322 1.26 -14.67 4.78
C THR A 322 0.82 -13.64 3.77
N ASN A 323 -0.41 -13.14 3.92
CA ASN A 323 -0.97 -12.04 3.14
C ASN A 323 -0.62 -10.64 3.68
N ASN A 324 0.37 -10.55 4.57
CA ASN A 324 0.80 -9.29 5.18
C ASN A 324 1.14 -8.17 4.16
N PRO A 325 1.67 -8.45 2.96
CA PRO A 325 1.90 -7.40 1.97
C PRO A 325 0.63 -6.67 1.52
N ALA A 326 -0.47 -7.38 1.24
CA ALA A 326 -1.76 -6.75 0.90
C ALA A 326 -2.31 -5.98 2.10
N GLU A 327 -2.34 -6.58 3.30
CA GLU A 327 -2.79 -5.91 4.53
C GLU A 327 -2.02 -4.60 4.75
N ARG A 328 -0.69 -4.59 4.54
CA ARG A 328 0.15 -3.37 4.66
C ARG A 328 -0.20 -2.32 3.62
N SER A 329 -0.38 -2.71 2.36
CA SER A 329 -0.80 -1.78 1.30
C SER A 329 -2.13 -1.11 1.65
N LEU A 330 -3.11 -1.88 2.15
CA LEU A 330 -4.41 -1.36 2.56
C LEU A 330 -4.36 -0.43 3.77
N ARG A 331 -3.35 -0.50 4.65
CA ARG A 331 -3.28 0.40 5.83
C ARG A 331 -3.35 1.87 5.43
N THR A 332 -2.69 2.24 4.34
CA THR A 332 -2.73 3.62 3.83
C THR A 332 -4.13 4.03 3.38
N VAL A 333 -4.88 3.13 2.75
CA VAL A 333 -6.29 3.32 2.39
C VAL A 333 -7.16 3.40 3.65
N VAL A 334 -6.94 2.51 4.63
CA VAL A 334 -7.65 2.54 5.92
C VAL A 334 -7.43 3.84 6.67
N MET A 335 -6.22 4.39 6.63
CA MET A 335 -5.92 5.71 7.18
C MET A 335 -6.65 6.81 6.41
N ALA A 336 -6.55 6.82 5.08
CA ALA A 336 -7.23 7.79 4.23
C ALA A 336 -8.75 7.82 4.52
N ARG A 337 -9.40 6.65 4.61
CA ARG A 337 -10.80 6.52 5.02
C ARG A 337 -11.12 7.28 6.31
N LYS A 338 -10.26 7.15 7.33
CA LYS A 338 -10.45 7.80 8.64
C LYS A 338 -10.27 9.32 8.58
N VAL A 339 -9.40 9.83 7.72
CA VAL A 339 -9.03 11.26 7.69
C VAL A 339 -9.71 12.08 6.59
N SER A 340 -10.24 11.44 5.53
CA SER A 340 -10.75 12.11 4.33
C SER A 340 -12.23 11.86 4.01
N GLN A 341 -12.95 11.10 4.84
CA GLN A 341 -14.38 10.76 4.62
C GLN A 341 -14.68 10.02 3.30
N CYS A 342 -13.71 9.26 2.76
CA CYS A 342 -13.84 8.46 1.54
C CYS A 342 -14.12 9.29 0.26
N SER A 343 -14.79 8.70 -0.73
CA SER A 343 -15.02 9.30 -2.05
C SER A 343 -16.41 9.90 -2.15
N LYS A 344 -16.52 11.12 -2.68
CA LYS A 344 -17.82 11.79 -2.91
C LYS A 344 -18.58 11.26 -4.12
N ASN A 345 -17.91 10.66 -5.09
CA ASN A 345 -18.52 10.09 -6.29
C ASN A 345 -17.59 9.02 -6.91
N ALA A 346 -18.10 8.30 -7.92
CA ALA A 346 -17.38 7.23 -8.59
C ALA A 346 -16.09 7.70 -9.27
N LEU A 347 -16.13 8.84 -9.96
CA LEU A 347 -14.96 9.43 -10.62
C LEU A 347 -13.84 9.75 -9.62
N GLY A 348 -14.19 10.29 -8.45
CA GLY A 348 -13.24 10.57 -7.38
C GLY A 348 -12.64 9.29 -6.78
N ALA A 349 -13.44 8.23 -6.64
CA ALA A 349 -12.93 6.92 -6.21
C ALA A 349 -11.96 6.35 -7.23
N GLN A 350 -12.31 6.33 -8.52
CA GLN A 350 -11.43 5.85 -9.59
C GLN A 350 -10.14 6.67 -9.69
N THR A 351 -10.25 8.00 -9.58
CA THR A 351 -9.12 8.93 -9.56
C THR A 351 -8.15 8.57 -8.44
N TYR A 352 -8.68 8.41 -7.23
CA TYR A 352 -7.87 8.05 -6.07
C TYR A 352 -7.16 6.71 -6.28
N MET A 353 -7.88 5.69 -6.75
CA MET A 353 -7.32 4.34 -6.91
C MET A 353 -6.26 4.25 -8.02
N ARG A 354 -6.45 4.94 -9.15
CA ARG A 354 -5.45 4.98 -10.24
C ARG A 354 -4.16 5.65 -9.78
N ILE A 355 -4.25 6.82 -9.14
CA ILE A 355 -3.07 7.51 -8.60
C ILE A 355 -2.43 6.68 -7.49
N LYS A 356 -3.23 6.12 -6.57
CA LYS A 356 -2.74 5.29 -5.46
C LYS A 356 -1.96 4.06 -5.94
N SER A 357 -2.48 3.36 -6.95
CA SER A 357 -1.81 2.20 -7.56
C SER A 357 -0.46 2.59 -8.16
N THR A 358 -0.42 3.73 -8.84
CA THR A 358 0.78 4.26 -9.49
C THR A 358 1.85 4.65 -8.48
N VAL A 359 1.51 5.47 -7.48
CA VAL A 359 2.48 5.96 -6.50
C VAL A 359 2.99 4.84 -5.58
N GLU A 360 2.13 3.91 -5.19
CA GLU A 360 2.58 2.77 -4.39
C GLU A 360 3.46 1.83 -5.21
N THR A 361 3.12 1.55 -6.47
CA THR A 361 3.98 0.73 -7.34
C THR A 361 5.33 1.39 -7.57
N ALA A 362 5.37 2.71 -7.83
CA ALA A 362 6.62 3.46 -7.93
C ALA A 362 7.48 3.30 -6.66
N ARG A 363 6.87 3.47 -5.48
CA ARG A 363 7.55 3.28 -4.19
C ARG A 363 8.10 1.85 -4.01
N LEU A 364 7.34 0.83 -4.43
CA LEU A 364 7.78 -0.56 -4.36
C LEU A 364 8.95 -0.86 -5.30
N ARG A 365 9.04 -0.14 -6.41
CA ARG A 365 10.14 -0.21 -7.38
C ARG A 365 11.31 0.71 -7.04
N GLY A 366 11.26 1.42 -5.92
CA GLY A 366 12.30 2.38 -5.54
C GLY A 366 12.38 3.61 -6.44
N GLN A 367 11.30 3.93 -7.15
CA GLN A 367 11.19 5.10 -8.02
C GLN A 367 10.53 6.26 -7.26
N ASP A 368 10.87 7.51 -7.61
CA ASP A 368 10.19 8.69 -7.07
C ASP A 368 8.77 8.80 -7.68
N PRO A 369 7.70 8.71 -6.86
CA PRO A 369 6.33 8.84 -7.35
C PRO A 369 6.05 10.19 -8.03
N VAL A 370 6.76 11.26 -7.65
CA VAL A 370 6.60 12.58 -8.26
C VAL A 370 7.04 12.55 -9.72
N ASP A 371 8.21 11.99 -10.00
CA ASP A 371 8.74 11.91 -11.37
C ASP A 371 7.91 10.97 -12.25
N ILE A 372 7.44 9.84 -11.68
CA ILE A 372 6.52 8.95 -12.36
C ILE A 372 5.22 9.68 -12.73
N LEU A 373 4.60 10.41 -11.81
CA LEU A 373 3.38 11.17 -12.12
C LEU A 373 3.58 12.30 -13.12
N ILE A 374 4.77 12.91 -13.19
CA ILE A 374 5.10 13.93 -14.19
C ILE A 374 5.12 13.32 -15.60
N SER A 375 5.57 12.07 -15.74
CA SER A 375 5.66 11.39 -17.05
C SER A 375 4.31 11.18 -17.76
N PHE A 376 3.19 11.32 -17.04
CA PHE A 376 1.84 11.16 -17.59
C PHE A 376 1.17 12.49 -18.04
N ARG A 377 1.89 13.63 -18.04
CA ARG A 377 1.32 14.97 -18.25
C ARG A 377 1.54 15.60 -19.62
#